data_AF-A0A428VUM0-F1
#
_entry.id   AF-A0A428VUM0-F1
#
_cell.length_a   1.000
_cell.length_b   1.000
_cell.length_c   1.000
_cell.angle_alpha   90.00
_cell.angle_beta   90.00
_cell.angle_gamma   90.00
#
_symmetry.space_group_name_H-M   'P 1'
#
loop_
_entity.id
_entity.type
_entity.pdbx_description
1 polymer ?
#
loop_
_entity_poly.entity_id
_entity_poly.type
_entity_poly.pdbx_seq_one_letter_code
_entity_poly.pdbx_strand_id
1 'polypeptide(L)' 'MYAHFVFRWPEGATQLHVSHGTLTGPKMTLWTDIKVAGRWSGAVLADFARTWATAHLAKFAR' A
#
# COMPACT_ATOMS: atom_id res chain seq x y z
N MET A 1 -15.53 12.03 2.24
CA MET A 1 -14.27 11.95 3.01
C MET A 1 -13.31 11.06 2.23
N TYR A 2 -12.05 11.47 2.05
CA TYR A 2 -11.04 10.69 1.33
C TYR A 2 -9.92 10.28 2.28
N ALA A 3 -9.40 9.07 2.12
CA ALA A 3 -8.25 8.57 2.84
C ALA A 3 -7.07 8.44 1.87
N HIS A 4 -5.88 8.86 2.32
CA HIS A 4 -4.65 8.70 1.56
C HIS A 4 -3.86 7.53 2.12
N PHE A 5 -3.46 6.60 1.24
CA PHE A 5 -2.61 5.47 1.60
C PHE A 5 -1.27 5.59 0.87
N VAL A 6 -0.19 5.36 1.61
CA VAL A 6 1.18 5.36 1.11
C VAL A 6 1.69 3.94 1.12
N PHE A 7 2.05 3.44 -0.06
CA PHE A 7 2.66 2.14 -0.26
C PHE A 7 4.17 2.34 -0.46
N ARG A 8 4.99 1.75 0.42
CA ARG A 8 6.45 1.81 0.32
C ARG A 8 7.00 0.42 0.09
N TRP A 9 7.66 0.24 -1.05
CA TRP A 9 8.36 -0.99 -1.41
C TRP A 9 9.78 -0.64 -1.87
N PRO A 10 10.77 -0.68 -0.96
CA PRO A 10 12.16 -0.43 -1.31
C PRO A 10 12.68 -1.44 -2.34
N GLU A 11 13.56 -1.01 -3.24
CA GLU A 11 14.19 -1.91 -4.20
C GLU A 11 14.99 -3.00 -3.47
N GLY A 12 14.87 -4.24 -3.95
CA GLY A 12 15.47 -5.42 -3.31
C GLY A 12 14.72 -5.95 -2.08
N ALA A 13 13.73 -5.22 -1.56
CA ALA A 13 12.88 -5.73 -0.48
C ALA A 13 11.87 -6.75 -1.02
N THR A 14 11.58 -7.77 -0.23
CA THR A 14 10.50 -8.74 -0.51
C THR A 14 9.16 -8.33 0.13
N GLN A 15 9.17 -7.23 0.88
CA GLN A 15 8.08 -6.77 1.72
C GLN A 15 7.74 -5.30 1.45
N LEU A 16 6.45 -5.01 1.57
CA LEU A 16 5.84 -3.71 1.41
C LEU A 16 5.23 -3.23 2.72
N HIS A 17 5.29 -1.93 2.94
CA HIS A 17 4.63 -1.25 4.06
C HIS A 17 3.49 -0.36 3.56
N VAL A 18 2.39 -0.33 4.31
CA VAL A 18 1.25 0.54 4.05
C VAL A 18 1.08 1.49 5.22
N SER A 19 1.02 2.78 4.93
CA SER A 19 0.75 3.84 5.89
C SER A 19 -0.48 4.65 5.48
N HIS A 20 -1.18 5.24 6.43
CA HIS A 20 -2.21 6.24 6.18
C HIS A 20 -1.65 7.65 6.37
N GLY A 21 -1.82 8.52 5.38
CA GLY A 21 -1.21 9.85 5.31
C GLY A 21 -0.75 10.17 3.89
N THR A 22 0.12 11.16 3.74
CA THR A 22 0.64 11.58 2.43
C THR A 22 2.11 11.21 2.26
N LEU A 23 2.63 11.31 1.04
CA LEU A 23 4.03 10.97 0.75
C LEU A 23 5.02 11.87 1.52
N THR A 24 4.74 13.18 1.53
CA THR A 24 5.59 14.23 2.11
C THR A 24 5.15 14.69 3.51
N GLY A 25 3.98 14.27 3.96
CA GLY A 25 3.43 14.67 5.26
C GLY A 25 3.50 13.58 6.34
N PRO A 26 2.88 13.84 7.50
CA PRO A 26 2.72 12.85 8.55
C PRO A 26 2.01 11.61 8.01
N LYS A 27 2.52 10.44 8.39
CA LYS A 27 1.91 9.16 8.04
C LYS A 27 2.01 8.20 9.22
N MET A 28 0.93 7.46 9.42
CA MET A 28 0.82 6.42 10.44
C MET A 28 0.97 5.07 9.75
N THR A 29 1.97 4.29 10.14
CA THR A 29 2.12 2.91 9.65
C THR A 29 0.93 2.08 10.11
N LEU A 30 0.28 1.41 9.15
CA LEU A 30 -0.89 0.58 9.42
C LEU A 30 -0.55 -0.91 9.27
N TRP A 31 0.18 -1.27 8.22
CA TRP A 31 0.63 -2.64 7.98
C TRP A 31 2.11 -2.65 7.61
N THR A 32 2.84 -3.58 8.24
CA THR A 32 4.21 -3.90 7.89
C THR A 32 4.28 -5.30 7.28
N ASP A 33 5.37 -5.57 6.58
CA ASP A 33 5.75 -6.93 6.18
C ASP A 33 4.80 -7.62 5.19
N ILE A 34 4.06 -6.84 4.39
CA ILE A 34 3.17 -7.41 3.37
C ILE A 34 4.03 -7.97 2.24
N LYS A 35 3.96 -9.28 2.03
CA LYS A 35 4.66 -9.94 0.93
C LYS A 35 4.02 -9.55 -0.40
N VAL A 36 4.82 -9.05 -1.32
CA VAL A 36 4.41 -8.77 -2.70
C VAL A 36 4.99 -9.85 -3.59
N ALA A 37 4.14 -10.52 -4.35
CA ALA A 37 4.57 -11.47 -5.36
C ALA A 37 5.01 -10.73 -6.63
N GLY A 38 6.16 -11.12 -7.18
CA GLY A 38 6.67 -10.57 -8.44
C GLY A 38 7.97 -9.79 -8.29
N ARG A 39 8.52 -9.37 -9.43
CA ARG A 39 9.75 -8.58 -9.48
C ARG A 39 9.45 -7.14 -9.06
N TRP A 40 10.40 -6.53 -8.34
CA TRP A 40 10.34 -5.12 -8.01
C TRP A 40 10.14 -4.26 -9.26
N SER A 41 9.02 -3.55 -9.31
CA SER A 41 8.70 -2.59 -10.36
C SER A 41 7.55 -1.68 -9.91
N GLY A 42 7.50 -0.46 -10.45
CA GLY A 42 6.38 0.45 -10.20
C GLY A 42 5.03 -0.10 -10.67
N ALA A 43 5.02 -0.94 -11.72
CA ALA A 43 3.81 -1.56 -12.24
C ALA A 43 3.21 -2.58 -11.26
N VAL A 44 4.05 -3.46 -10.69
CA VAL A 44 3.63 -4.44 -9.67
C VAL A 44 3.17 -3.73 -8.40
N LEU A 45 3.86 -2.66 -7.99
CA LEU A 45 3.45 -1.84 -6.85
C LEU A 45 2.07 -1.21 -7.05
N ALA A 46 1.84 -0.60 -8.22
CA ALA A 46 0.58 0.04 -8.53
C ALA A 46 -0.59 -0.95 -8.59
N ASP A 47 -0.34 -2.16 -9.13
CA ASP A 47 -1.34 -3.21 -9.20
C ASP A 47 -1.72 -3.76 -7.82
N PHE A 48 -0.71 -4.04 -7.00
CA PHE A 48 -0.90 -4.40 -5.60
C PHE A 48 -1.70 -3.32 -4.85
N ALA A 49 -1.32 -2.04 -4.99
CA ALA A 49 -1.96 -0.93 -4.27
C ALA A 49 -3.44 -0.78 -4.62
N ARG A 50 -3.81 -0.92 -5.91
CA ARG A 50 -5.21 -0.90 -6.35
C ARG A 50 -6.01 -2.05 -5.74
N THR A 51 -5.51 -3.28 -5.87
CA THR A 51 -6.17 -4.48 -5.34
C THR A 51 -6.37 -4.38 -3.83
N TRP A 52 -5.32 -3.95 -3.13
CA TRP A 52 -5.37 -3.74 -1.68
C TRP A 52 -6.41 -2.68 -1.31
N ALA A 53 -6.44 -1.53 -1.98
CA ALA A 53 -7.37 -0.45 -1.68
C ALA A 53 -8.82 -0.88 -1.92
N THR A 54 -9.10 -1.57 -3.03
CA THR A 54 -10.44 -2.11 -3.31
C THR A 54 -10.90 -3.07 -2.22
N ALA A 55 -10.05 -4.04 -1.83
CA ALA A 55 -10.37 -4.98 -0.75
C ALA A 55 -10.56 -4.27 0.60
N HIS A 56 -9.72 -3.27 0.89
CA HIS A 56 -9.82 -2.48 2.11
C HIS A 56 -11.09 -1.62 2.16
N LEU A 57 -11.58 -1.13 1.04
CA LEU A 57 -12.82 -0.34 0.98
C LEU A 57 -14.07 -1.22 1.00
N ALA A 58 -14.01 -2.42 0.43
CA ALA A 58 -15.14 -3.34 0.36
C ALA A 58 -15.75 -3.67 1.74
N LYS A 59 -14.94 -3.74 2.81
CA LYS A 59 -15.43 -3.97 4.18
C LYS A 59 -16.29 -2.83 4.75
N PHE A 60 -16.25 -1.64 4.14
CA PHE A 60 -17.02 -0.47 4.57
C PHE A 60 -18.25 -0.20 3.70
N ALA A 61 -18.45 -0.93 2.60
CA ALA A 61 -19.57 -0.76 1.68
C ALA A 61 -20.89 -1.36 2.21
N ARG A 62 -21.13 -1.27 3.53
CA ARG A 62 -22.32 -1.78 4.20
C ARG A 62 -23.46 -0.77 4.15
#